data_AF-A0A4Y2DEB0-F1
#
_entry.id   AF-A0A4Y2DEB0-F1
#
_cell.length_a   1.000
_cell.length_b   1.000
_cell.length_c   1.000
_cell.angle_alpha   90.00
_cell.angle_beta   90.00
_cell.angle_gamma   90.00
#
_symmetry.space_group_name_H-M   'P 1'
#
loop_
_entity.id
_entity.type
_entity.pdbx_description
1 polymer ?
#
loop_
_entity_poly.entity_id
_entity_poly.type
_entity_poly.pdbx_seq_one_letter_code
_entity_poly.pdbx_strand_id
1 'polypeptide(L)' 'MTIPRSNVIRLYKDLLKYSKTLKYTDKSYYLNQVKKEFTENKNLTSSEEISYHFRRGENFLKNKRLL' A
#
# COMPACT_ATOMS: atom_id res chain seq x y z
N MET A 1 15.17 8.97 -5.59
CA MET A 1 15.50 7.90 -4.60
C MET A 1 14.98 6.58 -5.15
N THR A 2 15.83 5.56 -5.26
CA THR A 2 15.41 4.25 -5.80
C THR A 2 14.92 3.37 -4.65
N ILE A 3 13.63 3.01 -4.67
CA ILE A 3 13.04 2.18 -3.62
C ILE A 3 13.30 0.71 -3.93
N PRO A 4 13.93 -0.06 -3.02
CA PRO A 4 14.13 -1.49 -3.23
C PRO A 4 12.81 -2.23 -3.36
N ARG A 5 12.75 -3.20 -4.28
CA ARG A 5 11.58 -4.08 -4.45
C ARG A 5 11.17 -4.77 -3.15
N SER A 6 12.13 -5.14 -2.31
CA SER A 6 11.88 -5.74 -0.99
C SER A 6 11.03 -4.84 -0.09
N ASN A 7 11.27 -3.53 -0.11
CA ASN A 7 10.51 -2.57 0.68
C ASN A 7 9.07 -2.47 0.18
N VAL A 8 8.86 -2.46 -1.14
CA VAL A 8 7.51 -2.46 -1.74
C VAL A 8 6.73 -3.72 -1.33
N ILE A 9 7.38 -4.89 -1.38
CA ILE A 9 6.76 -6.15 -0.94
C ILE A 9 6.44 -6.12 0.56
N ARG A 10 7.34 -5.56 1.38
CA ARG A 10 7.09 -5.40 2.82
C ARG A 10 5.86 -4.51 3.07
N LEU A 11 5.80 -3.34 2.42
CA LEU A 11 4.66 -2.43 2.52
C LEU A 11 3.34 -3.12 2.14
N TYR A 12 3.33 -3.88 1.05
CA TYR A 12 2.16 -4.66 0.65
C TYR A 12 1.72 -5.64 1.75
N LYS A 13 2.65 -6.43 2.30
CA LYS A 13 2.37 -7.36 3.40
C LYS A 13 1.87 -6.66 4.66
N ASP A 14 2.43 -5.49 4.98
CA ASP A 14 2.03 -4.72 6.15
C ASP A 14 0.61 -4.16 6.00
N LEU A 15 0.22 -3.69 4.81
CA LEU A 15 -1.16 -3.29 4.50
C LEU A 15 -2.13 -4.48 4.62
N LEU A 16 -1.76 -5.65 4.10
CA LEU A 16 -2.57 -6.86 4.28
C LEU A 16 -2.71 -7.24 5.75
N LYS A 17 -1.65 -7.11 6.55
CA LYS A 17 -1.69 -7.38 8.00
C LYS A 17 -2.57 -6.35 8.72
N TYR A 18 -2.49 -5.08 8.32
CA TYR A 18 -3.31 -4.00 8.87
C TYR A 18 -4.81 -4.26 8.71
N SER A 19 -5.22 -4.85 7.59
CA SER A 19 -6.63 -5.22 7.36
C SER A 19 -7.25 -6.05 8.50
N LYS A 20 -6.45 -6.86 9.20
CA LYS A 20 -6.91 -7.68 10.32
C LYS A 20 -7.31 -6.84 11.53
N THR A 21 -6.71 -5.65 11.68
CA THR A 21 -6.96 -4.71 12.78
C THR A 21 -8.15 -3.79 12.53
N LEU A 22 -8.69 -3.76 11.30
CA LEU A 22 -9.85 -2.96 10.96
C LEU A 22 -11.10 -3.48 11.68
N LYS A 23 -11.79 -2.58 12.40
CA LYS A 23 -13.01 -2.88 13.15
C LYS A 23 -14.29 -2.41 12.45
N TYR A 24 -14.23 -1.27 11.76
CA TYR A 24 -15.40 -0.58 11.21
C TYR A 24 -15.38 -0.50 9.68
N THR A 25 -14.52 -1.27 9.03
CA THR A 25 -14.34 -1.27 7.58
C THR A 25 -14.50 -2.67 7.05
N ASP A 26 -15.14 -2.80 5.89
CA ASP A 26 -15.19 -4.06 5.17
C ASP A 26 -13.76 -4.47 4.78
N LYS A 27 -13.30 -5.58 5.38
CA LYS A 27 -11.96 -6.10 5.18
C LYS A 27 -11.76 -6.59 3.74
N SER A 28 -12.78 -7.19 3.13
CA SER A 28 -12.72 -7.68 1.75
C SER A 28 -12.61 -6.52 0.77
N TYR A 29 -13.39 -5.46 0.99
CA TYR A 29 -13.29 -4.22 0.21
C TYR A 29 -11.90 -3.60 0.32
N TYR A 30 -11.39 -3.43 1.55
CA TYR A 30 -10.05 -2.89 1.77
C TYR A 30 -8.96 -3.73 1.07
N LEU A 31 -9.01 -5.06 1.22
CA LEU A 31 -8.05 -5.96 0.59
C LEU A 31 -8.10 -5.87 -0.94
N ASN A 32 -9.30 -5.80 -1.52
CA ASN A 32 -9.48 -5.64 -2.95
C ASN A 32 -8.92 -4.30 -3.43
N GLN A 33 -9.13 -3.23 -2.68
CA GLN A 33 -8.61 -1.91 -3.03
C GLN A 33 -7.08 -1.87 -2.99
N VAL A 34 -6.45 -2.45 -1.96
CA VAL A 34 -4.99 -2.56 -1.89
C VAL A 34 -4.45 -3.38 -3.06
N LYS A 35 -5.06 -4.54 -3.37
CA LYS A 35 -4.64 -5.36 -4.51
C LYS A 35 -4.77 -4.61 -5.83
N LYS A 36 -5.87 -3.87 -6.01
CA LYS A 36 -6.16 -3.08 -7.21
C LYS A 36 -5.09 -2.00 -7.40
N GLU A 37 -4.82 -1.18 -6.39
CA GLU A 37 -3.78 -0.13 -6.48
C GLU A 37 -2.41 -0.72 -6.84
N PHE A 38 -1.99 -1.82 -6.21
CA PHE A 38 -0.69 -2.43 -6.53
C PHE A 38 -0.65 -3.09 -7.92
N THR A 39 -1.78 -3.59 -8.40
CA THR A 39 -1.86 -4.22 -9.74
C THR A 39 -1.84 -3.17 -10.84
N GLU A 40 -2.62 -2.10 -10.70
CA GLU A 40 -2.68 -0.99 -11.67
C GLU A 40 -1.33 -0.29 -11.78
N ASN A 41 -0.63 -0.14 -10.66
CA ASN A 41 0.66 0.54 -10.60
C ASN A 41 1.89 -0.40 -10.76
N LYS A 42 1.69 -1.68 -11.06
CA LYS A 42 2.76 -2.69 -11.15
C LYS A 42 3.80 -2.36 -12.23
N ASN A 43 3.37 -1.71 -13.30
CA ASN A 43 4.20 -1.37 -14.46
C ASN A 43 4.72 0.07 -14.40
N LEU A 44 4.58 0.79 -13.28
CA LEU A 44 5.18 2.11 -13.11
C LEU A 44 6.69 2.02 -13.27
N THR A 45 7.22 2.82 -14.18
CA THR A 45 8.65 2.94 -14.46
C THR A 45 9.25 4.24 -13.91
N SER A 46 8.41 5.25 -13.66
CA SER A 46 8.84 6.52 -13.08
C SER A 46 9.26 6.35 -11.62
N SER A 47 10.53 6.63 -11.33
CA SER A 47 11.07 6.54 -9.97
C SER A 47 10.39 7.52 -8.99
N GLU A 48 9.92 8.65 -9.50
CA GLU A 48 9.21 9.66 -8.71
C GLU A 48 7.82 9.16 -8.33
N GLU A 49 7.07 8.60 -9.27
CA GLU A 49 5.74 8.03 -9.00
C GLU A 49 5.82 6.84 -8.04
N ILE A 50 6.78 5.93 -8.26
CA ILE A 50 7.04 4.82 -7.33
C ILE A 50 7.30 5.36 -5.92
N SER A 51 8.11 6.42 -5.80
CA SER A 51 8.42 7.01 -4.50
C SER A 51 7.23 7.68 -3.84
N TYR A 52 6.37 8.34 -4.63
CA TYR A 52 5.15 8.97 -4.17
C TYR A 52 4.16 7.93 -3.63
N HIS A 53 3.86 6.89 -4.42
CA HIS A 53 2.95 5.82 -4.01
C HIS A 53 3.45 5.05 -2.79
N PHE A 54 4.76 4.78 -2.74
CA PHE A 54 5.36 4.11 -1.59
C PHE A 54 5.22 4.94 -0.30
N ARG A 55 5.59 6.23 -0.35
CA ARG A 55 5.45 7.13 0.81
C ARG A 55 4.00 7.32 1.23
N ARG A 56 3.07 7.35 0.28
CA ARG A 56 1.63 7.40 0.55
C ARG A 56 1.19 6.18 1.35
N GLY A 57 1.61 4.98 0.95
CA GLY A 57 1.31 3.74 1.67
C GLY A 57 1.95 3.67 3.07
N GLU A 58 3.19 4.14 3.22
CA GLU A 58 3.84 4.22 4.53
C GLU A 58 3.11 5.20 5.47
N ASN A 59 2.73 6.37 4.97
CA ASN A 59 1.96 7.35 5.74
C ASN A 59 0.58 6.82 6.14
N PHE A 60 -0.07 6.05 5.27
CA PHE A 60 -1.32 5.38 5.58
C PHE A 60 -1.18 4.46 6.80
N LEU A 61 -0.15 3.59 6.80
CA LEU A 61 0.12 2.68 7.91
C LEU A 61 0.49 3.42 9.20
N LYS A 62 1.29 4.48 9.10
CA LYS A 62 1.73 5.29 10.25
C LYS A 62 0.56 5.99 10.93
N ASN A 63 -0.32 6.59 10.14
CA ASN A 63 -1.43 7.40 10.66
C ASN A 63 -2.68 6.56 10.96
N LYS A 64 -2.75 5.30 10.50
CA LYS A 64 -3.93 4.42 10.60
C LYS A 64 -5.24 5.06 10.12
N ARG A 65 -5.14 6.10 9.30
CA ARG A 65 -6.29 6.79 8.72
C ARG A 65 -6.60 6.17 7.38
N LEU A 66 -7.82 5.67 7.26
CA LEU A 66 -8.37 5.19 6.00
C LEU A 66 -8.46 6.34 4.99
N LEU A 67 -8.38 5.95 3.71
CA LEU A 67 -8.59 6.81 2.53
C LEU A 67 -9.89 7.59 2.65
#